data_AF-A0A357MJJ7-F1
#
_entry.id   AF-A0A357MJJ7-F1
#
_cell.length_a   1.000
_cell.length_b   1.000
_cell.length_c   1.000
_cell.angle_alpha   90.00
_cell.angle_beta   90.00
_cell.angle_gamma   90.00
#
_symmetry.space_group_name_H-M   'P 1'
#
loop_
_entity.id
_entity.type
_entity.pdbx_description
1 polymer ?
#
loop_
_entity_poly.entity_id
_entity_poly.type
_entity_poly.pdbx_seq_one_letter_code
_entity_poly.pdbx_strand_id
1 'polypeptide(L)'
;MATPRIDNRTARRLFLDRHALLERPTGPAHGAALGALIDRLGFVQIDSINTLARAHDLILHARRPRYRPDHLDRLYARDRALFEHWTHDAAMIPMRFFPHWQLRFAR
;
A
#
# COMPACT_ATOMS: atom_id res chain seq x y z
N MET A 1 -8.51 -12.86 28.19
CA MET A 1 -7.67 -11.65 28.41
C MET A 1 -8.54 -10.43 28.18
N ALA A 2 -8.44 -9.39 29.00
CA ALA A 2 -9.21 -8.16 28.81
C ALA A 2 -8.74 -7.39 27.56
N THR A 3 -9.67 -6.83 26.78
CA THR A 3 -9.35 -6.04 25.58
C THR A 3 -8.65 -4.74 26.01
N PRO A 4 -7.43 -4.46 25.52
CA PRO A 4 -6.74 -3.22 25.86
C PRO A 4 -7.49 -2.01 25.31
N ARG A 5 -7.63 -0.96 26.13
CA ARG A 5 -8.23 0.33 25.74
C ARG A 5 -7.12 1.37 25.59
N ILE A 6 -7.15 2.12 24.48
CA ILE A 6 -6.23 3.22 24.20
C ILE A 6 -7.00 4.53 24.05
N ASP A 7 -6.36 5.66 24.36
CA ASP A 7 -6.96 6.98 24.14
C ASP A 7 -6.89 7.39 22.66
N ASN A 8 -7.65 8.41 22.27
CA ASN A 8 -7.70 8.88 20.88
C ASN A 8 -6.34 9.39 20.37
N ARG A 9 -5.51 9.94 21.26
CA ARG A 9 -4.16 10.40 20.92
C ARG A 9 -3.27 9.24 20.52
N THR A 10 -3.30 8.16 21.29
CA THR A 10 -2.56 6.93 21.02
C THR A 10 -3.09 6.24 19.77
N ALA A 11 -4.42 6.13 19.63
CA ALA A 11 -5.05 5.56 18.44
C ALA A 11 -4.63 6.30 17.16
N ARG A 12 -4.66 7.64 17.16
CA ARG A 12 -4.22 8.46 16.03
C ARG A 12 -2.75 8.24 15.70
N ARG A 13 -1.87 8.21 16.71
CA ARG A 13 -0.44 7.97 16.50
C ARG A 13 -0.18 6.58 15.92
N LEU A 14 -0.85 5.56 16.46
CA LEU A 14 -0.77 4.19 15.94
C LEU A 14 -1.23 4.14 14.48
N PHE A 15 -2.36 4.79 14.15
CA PHE A 15 -2.83 4.86 12.77
C PHE A 15 -1.81 5.53 11.85
N LEU A 16 -1.31 6.72 12.21
CA LEU A 16 -0.34 7.44 11.39
C LEU A 16 0.97 6.66 11.24
N ASP A 17 1.45 6.00 12.29
CA ASP A 17 2.60 5.11 12.19
C ASP A 17 2.30 3.95 11.25
N ARG A 18 1.18 3.24 11.43
CA ARG A 18 0.87 2.07 10.62
C ARG A 18 0.72 2.38 9.13
N HIS A 19 0.29 3.59 8.81
CA HIS A 19 0.15 4.09 7.43
C HIS A 19 1.39 4.83 6.89
N ALA A 20 2.53 4.78 7.59
CA ALA A 20 3.79 5.44 7.21
C ALA A 20 3.67 6.97 7.03
N LEU A 21 2.82 7.59 7.85
CA LEU A 21 2.56 9.03 7.85
C LEU A 21 3.18 9.75 9.05
N LEU A 22 3.73 9.02 10.01
CA LEU A 22 4.43 9.59 11.17
C LEU A 22 5.95 9.76 10.93
N GLU A 23 6.49 9.03 9.96
CA GLU A 23 7.90 9.11 9.57
C GLU A 23 8.15 10.26 8.59
N ARG A 24 9.40 10.73 8.54
CA ARG A 24 9.80 11.71 7.52
C ARG A 24 9.66 11.07 6.13
N PRO A 25 9.07 11.76 5.15
CA PRO A 25 8.87 11.23 3.80
C PRO A 25 10.20 11.26 3.03
N THR A 26 11.10 10.33 3.34
CA THR A 26 12.45 10.21 2.73
C THR A 26 12.74 8.77 2.33
N GLY A 27 13.87 8.56 1.66
CA GLY A 27 14.35 7.23 1.27
C GLY A 27 13.99 6.81 -0.16
N PRO A 28 14.41 5.59 -0.56
CA PRO A 28 14.14 5.06 -1.88
C PRO A 28 12.64 4.80 -2.09
N ALA A 29 12.21 4.87 -3.34
CA ALA A 29 10.81 4.80 -3.73
C ALA A 29 10.57 3.85 -4.91
N HIS A 30 11.45 2.85 -5.05
CA HIS A 30 11.45 1.85 -6.13
C HIS A 30 11.89 0.49 -5.58
N GLY A 31 11.66 -0.57 -6.37
CA GLY A 31 12.10 -1.94 -6.06
C GLY A 31 11.66 -2.39 -4.67
N ALA A 32 12.54 -3.08 -3.96
CA ALA A 32 12.26 -3.64 -2.63
C ALA A 32 11.78 -2.59 -1.61
N ALA A 33 12.26 -1.34 -1.68
CA ALA A 33 11.85 -0.29 -0.75
C ALA A 33 10.38 0.14 -0.97
N LEU A 34 9.95 0.26 -2.23
CA LEU A 34 8.55 0.53 -2.55
C LEU A 34 7.67 -0.69 -2.22
N GLY A 35 8.15 -1.90 -2.53
CA GLY A 35 7.46 -3.14 -2.17
C GLY A 35 7.22 -3.25 -0.65
N ALA A 36 8.24 -2.95 0.17
CA ALA A 36 8.14 -2.94 1.62
C ALA A 36 7.15 -1.87 2.15
N LEU A 37 7.07 -0.71 1.48
CA LEU A 37 6.07 0.30 1.83
C LEU A 37 4.66 -0.21 1.55
N ILE A 38 4.41 -0.78 0.37
CA ILE A 38 3.10 -1.33 0.00
C ILE A 38 2.74 -2.50 0.92
N ASP A 39 3.71 -3.34 1.29
CA ASP A 39 3.54 -4.40 2.27
C ASP A 39 3.12 -3.88 3.64
N ARG A 40 3.75 -2.80 4.12
CA ARG A 40 3.37 -2.12 5.37
C ARG A 40 1.94 -1.57 5.30
N LEU A 41 1.51 -1.06 4.14
CA LEU A 41 0.16 -0.56 3.94
C LEU A 41 -0.87 -1.69 3.78
N GLY A 42 -0.43 -2.88 3.41
CA GLY A 42 -1.26 -4.05 3.13
C GLY A 42 -1.75 -4.10 1.68
N PHE A 43 -2.01 -2.95 1.06
CA PHE A 43 -2.33 -2.78 -0.35
C PHE A 43 -2.28 -1.28 -0.72
N VAL A 44 -2.38 -0.98 -2.00
CA VAL A 44 -2.75 0.37 -2.48
C VAL A 44 -3.91 0.27 -3.45
N GLN A 45 -4.96 1.05 -3.21
CA GLN A 45 -6.12 1.12 -4.11
C GLN A 45 -5.72 1.80 -5.43
N ILE A 46 -6.05 1.18 -6.55
CA ILE A 46 -5.83 1.75 -7.87
C ILE A 46 -7.07 2.51 -8.34
N ASP A 47 -6.84 3.53 -9.16
CA ASP A 47 -7.89 4.43 -9.63
C ASP A 47 -7.62 4.76 -11.10
N SER A 48 -8.68 4.85 -11.89
CA SER A 48 -8.64 5.25 -13.29
C SER A 48 -8.69 6.76 -13.49
N ILE A 49 -9.20 7.53 -12.51
CA ILE A 49 -9.31 8.98 -12.60
C ILE A 49 -7.92 9.61 -12.54
N ASN A 50 -7.62 10.47 -13.51
CA ASN A 50 -6.30 11.10 -13.67
C ASN A 50 -6.40 12.59 -14.04
N THR A 51 -7.30 13.34 -13.40
CA THR A 51 -7.43 14.80 -13.63
C THR A 51 -6.19 15.57 -13.18
N LEU A 52 -5.51 15.09 -12.13
CA LEU A 52 -4.23 15.62 -11.64
C LEU A 52 -3.16 14.52 -11.64
N ALA A 53 -3.42 13.47 -10.88
CA ALA A 53 -2.66 12.23 -10.78
C ALA A 53 -3.62 11.16 -10.23
N ARG A 54 -3.32 9.88 -10.47
CA ARG A 54 -4.13 8.79 -9.91
C ARG A 54 -3.97 8.73 -8.39
N ALA A 55 -5.01 8.27 -7.70
CA ALA A 55 -5.01 8.25 -6.23
C ALA A 55 -3.82 7.47 -5.62
N HIS A 56 -3.46 6.32 -6.19
CA HIS A 56 -2.30 5.53 -5.76
C HIS A 56 -0.98 6.29 -5.91
N ASP A 57 -0.83 7.09 -6.97
CA ASP A 57 0.38 7.88 -7.18
C ASP A 57 0.53 8.95 -6.10
N LEU A 58 -0.57 9.64 -5.75
CA LEU A 58 -0.59 10.63 -4.67
C LEU A 58 -0.28 9.99 -3.30
N ILE A 59 -0.87 8.83 -3.02
CA ILE A 59 -0.66 8.07 -1.77
C ILE A 59 0.81 7.70 -1.61
N LEU A 60 1.43 7.15 -2.66
CA LEU A 60 2.83 6.71 -2.62
C LEU A 60 3.79 7.91 -2.57
N HIS A 61 3.51 8.96 -3.35
CA HIS A 61 4.31 10.18 -3.35
C HIS A 61 4.32 10.88 -1.98
N ALA A 62 3.17 10.96 -1.29
CA ALA A 62 3.08 11.57 0.03
C ALA A 62 3.98 10.91 1.09
N ARG A 63 4.30 9.62 0.91
CA ARG A 63 5.17 8.83 1.82
C ARG A 63 6.62 8.79 1.35
N ARG A 64 6.83 8.85 0.03
CA ARG A 64 8.14 8.76 -0.63
C ARG A 64 8.18 9.76 -1.81
N PRO A 65 8.71 10.99 -1.63
CA PRO A 65 8.69 12.03 -2.67
C PRO A 65 9.49 11.70 -3.93
N ARG A 66 10.41 10.73 -3.84
CA ARG A 66 11.16 10.17 -4.97
C ARG A 66 10.34 9.17 -5.80
N TYR A 67 9.10 8.87 -5.41
CA TYR A 67 8.20 7.97 -6.12
C TYR A 67 7.87 8.53 -7.52
N ARG A 68 7.83 7.62 -8.50
CA ARG A 68 7.41 7.87 -9.87
C ARG A 68 6.51 6.70 -10.30
N PRO A 69 5.48 6.93 -11.14
CA PRO A 69 4.51 5.89 -11.50
C PRO A 69 5.14 4.62 -12.10
N ASP A 70 6.21 4.78 -12.89
CA ASP A 70 6.96 3.67 -13.50
C ASP A 70 7.58 2.71 -12.47
N HIS A 71 7.82 3.16 -11.24
CA HIS A 71 8.28 2.30 -10.15
C HIS A 71 7.19 1.30 -9.70
N LEU A 72 5.93 1.74 -9.66
CA LEU A 72 4.80 0.86 -9.33
C LEU A 72 4.54 -0.12 -10.48
N ASP A 73 4.54 0.38 -11.71
CA ASP A 73 4.37 -0.44 -12.92
C ASP A 73 5.44 -1.54 -12.99
N ARG A 74 6.70 -1.21 -12.65
CA ARG A 74 7.78 -2.20 -12.59
C ARG A 74 7.51 -3.29 -11.55
N LEU A 75 7.09 -2.92 -10.34
CA LEU A 75 6.80 -3.89 -9.28
C LEU A 75 5.69 -4.86 -9.68
N TYR A 76 4.65 -4.36 -10.34
CA TYR A 76 3.53 -5.16 -10.82
C TYR A 76 3.91 -6.00 -12.04
N ALA A 77 4.33 -5.36 -13.13
CA ALA A 77 4.45 -6.00 -14.44
C ALA A 77 5.75 -6.81 -14.63
N ARG A 78 6.86 -6.39 -14.00
CA ARG A 78 8.17 -7.01 -14.20
C ARG A 78 8.60 -7.87 -13.02
N ASP A 79 8.60 -7.26 -11.83
CA ASP A 79 9.13 -7.92 -10.64
C ASP A 79 8.12 -8.92 -10.05
N ARG A 80 6.85 -8.86 -10.47
CA ARG A 80 5.73 -9.69 -9.96
C ARG A 80 5.64 -9.67 -8.44
N ALA A 81 6.04 -8.55 -7.84
CA ALA A 81 6.01 -8.34 -6.40
C ALA A 81 4.60 -7.99 -5.90
N LEU A 82 3.73 -7.57 -6.82
CA LEU A 82 2.34 -7.21 -6.57
C LEU A 82 1.43 -7.99 -7.51
N PHE A 83 0.20 -8.25 -7.09
CA PHE A 83 -0.89 -8.69 -7.95
C PHE A 83 -2.08 -7.75 -7.82
N GLU A 84 -2.91 -7.69 -8.86
CA GLU A 84 -4.15 -6.92 -8.85
C GLU A 84 -5.31 -7.80 -8.41
N HIS A 85 -6.14 -7.32 -7.48
CA HIS A 85 -7.39 -7.98 -7.11
C HIS A 85 -8.38 -6.96 -6.54
N TRP A 86 -9.66 -7.35 -6.52
CA TRP A 86 -10.72 -6.62 -5.86
C TRP A 86 -10.69 -6.84 -4.34
N THR A 87 -10.51 -5.76 -3.59
CA THR A 87 -10.79 -5.70 -2.15
C THR A 87 -12.25 -5.25 -1.96
N HIS A 88 -12.47 -4.08 -1.36
CA HIS A 88 -13.68 -3.28 -1.57
C HIS A 88 -13.64 -2.56 -2.92
N ASP A 89 -12.43 -2.14 -3.34
CA ASP A 89 -12.11 -1.54 -4.64
C ASP A 89 -10.92 -2.26 -5.29
N ALA A 90 -10.63 -1.96 -6.55
CA ALA A 90 -9.48 -2.48 -7.26
C ALA A 90 -8.18 -2.06 -6.54
N ALA A 91 -7.27 -3.01 -6.31
CA ALA A 91 -6.07 -2.77 -5.52
C ALA A 91 -4.86 -3.56 -6.03
N MET A 92 -3.69 -2.97 -5.85
CA MET A 92 -2.39 -3.63 -5.96
C MET A 92 -2.00 -4.17 -4.58
N ILE A 93 -1.82 -5.49 -4.50
CA ILE A 93 -1.64 -6.24 -3.26
C ILE A 93 -0.29 -6.96 -3.28
N PRO A 94 0.48 -6.97 -2.18
CA PRO A 94 1.71 -7.74 -2.07
C PRO A 94 1.53 -9.22 -2.43
N MET A 95 2.39 -9.74 -3.31
CA MET A 95 2.34 -11.13 -3.79
C MET A 95 2.35 -12.16 -2.65
N ARG A 96 3.00 -11.85 -1.52
CA ARG A 96 3.00 -12.72 -0.33
C ARG A 96 1.61 -12.97 0.26
N PHE A 97 0.64 -12.10 -0.01
CA PHE A 97 -0.73 -12.30 0.43
C PHE A 97 -1.51 -13.23 -0.49
N PHE A 98 -1.07 -13.47 -1.72
CA PHE A 98 -1.79 -14.25 -2.71
C PHE A 98 -2.40 -15.58 -2.17
N PRO A 99 -1.70 -16.39 -1.34
CA PRO A 99 -2.29 -17.60 -0.76
C PRO A 99 -3.55 -17.37 0.09
N HIS A 100 -3.66 -16.21 0.75
CA HIS A 100 -4.84 -15.86 1.56
C HIS A 100 -6.03 -15.38 0.71
N TRP A 101 -5.78 -15.02 -0.55
CA TRP A 101 -6.80 -14.54 -1.49
C TRP A 101 -7.39 -15.67 -2.36
N GLN A 102 -7.00 -16.92 -2.10
CA GLN A 102 -7.49 -18.10 -2.81
C GLN A 102 -8.88 -18.56 -2.35
N LEU A 103 -9.37 -18.07 -1.21
CA LEU A 103 -10.65 -18.47 -0.60
C LEU A 103 -11.91 -18.04 -1.39
N ARG A 104 -11.76 -17.35 -2.53
CA ARG A 104 -12.88 -16.94 -3.40
C ARG A 104 -12.92 -17.65 -4.77
N PHE A 105 -12.13 -18.73 -4.97
CA PHE A 105 -12.15 -19.51 -6.21
C PHE A 105 -12.73 -20.92 -6.10
N ALA A 106 -13.18 -21.34 -4.90
CA ALA A 106 -14.03 -22.52 -4.78
C ALA A 106 -15.45 -22.13 -5.22
N ARG A 107 -15.80 -22.51 -6.46
CA ARG A 107 -17.19 -22.57 -6.93
C ARG A 107 -17.79 -23.91 -6.55
#